data_AF-A0A7Y0S9P4-F1
#
_entry.id   AF-A0A7Y0S9P4-F1
#
_cell.length_a   1.000
_cell.length_b   1.000
_cell.length_c   1.000
_cell.angle_alpha   90.00
_cell.angle_beta   90.00
_cell.angle_gamma   90.00
#
_symmetry.space_group_name_H-M   'P 1'
#
loop_
_entity.id
_entity.type
_entity.pdbx_description
1 polymer ?
#
loop_
_entity_poly.entity_id
_entity_poly.type
_entity_poly.pdbx_seq_one_letter_code
_entity_poly.pdbx_strand_id
1 'polypeptide(L)'
;SQEMETLMESIKKALEREIEQGAIEVENLGQQIVIRMREKGAFPEGSAFLQPKFRPLVRQIAELVKDVPGIVRVSGHTDNRPLDSELYRSNWDLSSQRAVSVAQEMEKVRGFSHQR
;
A
#
# COMPACT_ATOMS: atom_id res chain seq x y z
N SER A 1 -20.47 -0.53 7.05
CA SER A 1 -21.48 0.51 6.78
C SER A 1 -21.73 0.57 5.27
N GLN A 2 -22.84 1.18 4.83
CA GLN A 2 -23.15 1.37 3.40
C GLN A 2 -22.03 2.12 2.66
N GLU A 3 -21.40 3.10 3.31
CA GLU A 3 -20.24 3.83 2.78
C GLU A 3 -19.04 2.92 2.56
N MET A 4 -18.72 2.05 3.53
CA MET A 4 -17.59 1.12 3.42
C MET A 4 -17.81 0.07 2.32
N GLU A 5 -19.06 -0.39 2.16
CA GLU A 5 -19.42 -1.30 1.07
C GLU A 5 -19.28 -0.62 -0.30
N THR A 6 -19.72 0.64 -0.41
CA THR A 6 -19.59 1.44 -1.63
C THR A 6 -18.13 1.72 -1.98
N LEU A 7 -17.31 2.04 -0.98
CA LEU A 7 -15.86 2.20 -1.15
C LEU A 7 -15.22 0.88 -1.60
N MET A 8 -15.58 -0.24 -0.97
CA MET A 8 -15.06 -1.55 -1.33
C MET A 8 -15.32 -1.87 -2.80
N GLU A 9 -16.55 -1.69 -3.27
CA GLU A 9 -16.89 -1.93 -4.68
C GLU A 9 -16.18 -0.95 -5.62
N SER A 10 -16.01 0.31 -5.21
CA SER A 10 -15.23 1.29 -5.98
C SER A 10 -13.76 0.90 -6.10
N ILE A 11 -13.15 0.42 -5.00
CA ILE A 11 -11.77 -0.07 -4.99
C ILE A 11 -11.63 -1.30 -5.89
N LYS A 12 -12.51 -2.30 -5.73
CA LYS A 12 -12.47 -3.52 -6.54
C LYS A 12 -12.59 -3.20 -8.04
N LYS A 13 -13.52 -2.31 -8.40
CA LYS A 13 -13.71 -1.90 -9.80
C LYS A 13 -12.51 -1.14 -10.34
N ALA A 14 -11.94 -0.23 -9.56
CA ALA A 14 -10.79 0.57 -9.99
C ALA A 14 -9.52 -0.29 -10.14
N LEU A 15 -9.37 -1.32 -9.32
CA LEU A 15 -8.20 -2.21 -9.27
C LEU A 15 -8.45 -3.59 -9.88
N GLU A 16 -9.51 -3.73 -10.69
CA GLU A 16 -9.97 -5.03 -11.23
C GLU A 16 -8.83 -5.75 -11.96
N ARG A 17 -8.12 -5.03 -12.83
CA ARG A 17 -6.99 -5.57 -13.58
C ARG A 17 -5.87 -6.06 -12.65
N GLU A 18 -5.50 -5.28 -11.65
CA GLU A 18 -4.45 -5.63 -10.70
C GLU A 18 -4.87 -6.79 -9.79
N ILE A 19 -6.16 -6.92 -9.49
CA ILE A 19 -6.72 -8.07 -8.75
C ILE A 19 -6.67 -9.33 -9.62
N GLU A 20 -7.11 -9.25 -10.88
CA GLU A 20 -7.08 -10.37 -11.84
C GLU A 20 -5.66 -10.87 -12.13
N GLN A 21 -4.71 -9.94 -12.30
CA GLN A 21 -3.28 -10.25 -12.44
C GLN A 21 -2.67 -10.72 -11.12
N GLY A 22 -3.39 -10.54 -10.02
CA GLY A 22 -2.92 -10.90 -8.71
C GLY A 22 -1.72 -10.03 -8.29
N ALA A 23 -1.69 -8.76 -8.65
CA ALA A 23 -0.82 -7.80 -7.99
C ALA A 23 -1.43 -7.32 -6.65
N ILE A 24 -2.74 -7.38 -6.53
CA ILE A 24 -3.50 -6.87 -5.37
C ILE A 24 -4.52 -7.89 -4.88
N GLU A 25 -4.71 -7.92 -3.57
CA GLU A 25 -5.86 -8.53 -2.93
C GLU A 25 -6.59 -7.47 -2.11
N VAL A 26 -7.92 -7.48 -2.12
CA VAL A 26 -8.75 -6.55 -1.35
C VAL A 26 -9.71 -7.36 -0.49
N GLU A 27 -9.65 -7.15 0.83
CA GLU A 27 -10.49 -7.82 1.81
C GLU A 27 -11.27 -6.81 2.65
N ASN A 28 -12.50 -7.19 3.00
CA ASN A 28 -13.31 -6.45 3.96
C ASN A 28 -13.30 -7.22 5.30
N LEU A 29 -12.71 -6.61 6.33
CA LEU A 29 -12.68 -7.15 7.70
C LEU A 29 -13.64 -6.37 8.61
N GLY A 30 -14.86 -6.15 8.14
CA GLY A 30 -15.96 -5.50 8.86
C GLY A 30 -15.82 -3.99 8.93
N GLN A 31 -14.93 -3.50 9.80
CA GLN A 31 -14.72 -2.05 10.02
C GLN A 31 -13.51 -1.51 9.24
N GLN A 32 -12.75 -2.37 8.57
CA GLN A 32 -11.55 -2.00 7.82
C GLN A 32 -11.53 -2.69 6.46
N ILE A 33 -11.11 -1.97 5.43
CA ILE A 33 -10.72 -2.54 4.14
C ILE A 33 -9.21 -2.73 4.16
N VAL A 34 -8.76 -3.94 3.83
CA VAL A 34 -7.35 -4.27 3.73
C VAL A 34 -7.01 -4.44 2.26
N ILE A 35 -6.09 -3.62 1.77
CA ILE A 35 -5.52 -3.74 0.43
C ILE A 35 -4.12 -4.33 0.59
N ARG A 36 -3.90 -5.54 0.10
CA ARG A 36 -2.58 -6.17 0.08
C ARG A 36 -1.99 -6.06 -1.31
N MET A 37 -0.92 -5.29 -1.43
CA MET A 37 -0.08 -5.30 -2.62
C MET A 37 0.94 -6.42 -2.49
N ARG A 38 0.98 -7.35 -3.43
CA ARG A 38 2.01 -8.39 -3.42
C ARG A 38 3.37 -7.73 -3.65
N GLU A 39 4.31 -8.02 -2.74
CA GLU A 39 5.64 -7.42 -2.69
C GLU A 39 6.44 -7.65 -3.98
N LYS A 40 6.18 -8.77 -4.68
CA LYS A 40 7.01 -9.27 -5.78
C LYS A 40 7.13 -8.23 -6.91
N GLY A 41 8.23 -7.47 -6.87
CA GLY A 41 8.55 -6.41 -7.82
C GLY A 41 8.13 -5.00 -7.41
N ALA A 42 7.42 -4.79 -6.29
CA ALA A 42 7.14 -3.46 -5.74
C ALA A 42 8.42 -2.84 -5.15
N PHE A 43 9.21 -3.68 -4.50
CA PHE A 43 10.51 -3.35 -3.95
C PHE A 43 11.54 -4.36 -4.45
N PRO A 44 12.74 -3.93 -4.87
CA PRO A 44 13.86 -4.85 -5.02
C PRO A 44 14.17 -5.57 -3.69
N GLU A 45 14.82 -6.73 -3.78
CA GLU A 45 15.28 -7.47 -2.59
C GLU A 45 16.21 -6.59 -1.75
N GLY A 46 16.03 -6.61 -0.43
CA GLY A 46 16.82 -5.80 0.50
C GLY A 46 16.68 -4.28 0.32
N SER A 47 15.65 -3.78 -0.37
CA SER A 47 15.47 -2.36 -0.66
C SER A 47 14.10 -1.83 -0.23
N ALA A 48 14.08 -0.58 0.23
CA ALA A 48 12.85 0.20 0.43
C ALA A 48 12.48 1.07 -0.78
N PHE A 49 13.21 0.96 -1.90
CA PHE A 49 12.93 1.76 -3.09
C PHE A 49 11.65 1.28 -3.80
N LEU A 50 10.58 2.08 -3.73
CA LEU A 50 9.34 1.82 -4.46
C LEU A 50 9.55 1.97 -5.97
N GLN A 51 9.44 0.85 -6.70
CA GLN A 51 9.69 0.81 -8.12
C GLN A 51 8.72 1.72 -8.90
N PRO A 52 9.19 2.47 -9.93
CA PRO A 52 8.37 3.40 -10.68
C PRO A 52 7.07 2.82 -11.23
N LYS A 53 7.09 1.56 -11.69
CA LYS A 53 5.90 0.85 -12.21
C LYS A 53 4.78 0.67 -11.16
N PHE A 54 5.08 0.72 -9.86
CA PHE A 54 4.09 0.58 -8.78
C PHE A 54 3.59 1.93 -8.24
N ARG A 55 4.26 3.04 -8.56
CA ARG A 55 3.84 4.37 -8.11
C ARG A 55 2.44 4.76 -8.61
N PRO A 56 2.06 4.54 -9.89
CA PRO A 56 0.71 4.83 -10.36
C PRO A 56 -0.36 4.10 -9.53
N LEU A 57 -0.09 2.84 -9.19
CA LEU A 57 -1.01 2.04 -8.39
C LEU A 57 -1.19 2.60 -6.98
N VAL A 58 -0.09 2.95 -6.29
CA VAL A 58 -0.16 3.56 -4.95
C VAL A 58 -0.94 4.87 -4.99
N ARG A 59 -0.73 5.70 -6.01
CA ARG A 59 -1.48 6.95 -6.20
C ARG A 59 -2.96 6.72 -6.49
N GLN A 60 -3.28 5.69 -7.27
CA GLN A 60 -4.68 5.32 -7.53
C GLN A 60 -5.40 4.89 -6.24
N ILE A 61 -4.74 4.11 -5.38
CA ILE A 61 -5.26 3.77 -4.05
C ILE A 61 -5.47 5.03 -3.21
N ALA A 62 -4.49 5.92 -3.18
CA ALA A 62 -4.60 7.19 -2.46
C ALA A 62 -5.78 8.05 -2.96
N GLU A 63 -5.98 8.13 -4.29
CA GLU A 63 -7.10 8.85 -4.89
C GLU A 63 -8.47 8.28 -4.49
N LEU A 64 -8.59 6.96 -4.37
CA LEU A 64 -9.83 6.29 -3.99
C LEU A 64 -10.21 6.52 -2.52
N VAL A 65 -9.22 6.68 -1.64
CA VAL A 65 -9.45 6.78 -0.20
C VAL A 65 -9.37 8.22 0.34
N LYS A 66 -8.83 9.18 -0.42
CA LYS A 66 -8.55 10.55 0.05
C LYS A 66 -9.77 11.35 0.53
N ASP A 67 -10.97 11.01 0.06
CA ASP A 67 -12.22 11.70 0.41
C ASP A 67 -13.08 10.91 1.41
N VAL A 68 -12.65 9.70 1.77
CA VAL A 68 -13.38 8.84 2.71
C VAL A 68 -12.95 9.14 4.14
N PRO A 69 -13.85 9.41 5.10
CA PRO A 69 -13.47 9.61 6.49
C PRO A 69 -12.77 8.39 7.09
N GLY A 70 -11.70 8.61 7.86
CA GLY A 70 -10.98 7.55 8.58
C GLY A 70 -9.47 7.58 8.37
N ILE A 71 -8.81 6.63 9.04
CA ILE A 71 -7.35 6.51 9.10
C ILE A 71 -6.84 5.55 8.03
N VAL A 72 -5.77 5.92 7.35
CA VAL A 72 -5.04 5.07 6.41
C VAL A 72 -3.79 4.53 7.11
N ARG A 73 -3.75 3.22 7.37
CA ARG A 73 -2.57 2.57 7.94
C ARG A 73 -1.80 1.83 6.85
N VAL A 74 -0.54 2.22 6.66
CA VAL A 74 0.39 1.55 5.75
C VAL A 74 1.32 0.65 6.55
N SER A 75 1.38 -0.64 6.22
CA SER A 75 2.30 -1.60 6.84
C SER A 75 3.18 -2.26 5.79
N GLY A 76 4.48 -2.33 6.07
CA GLY A 76 5.45 -3.08 5.27
C GLY A 76 5.67 -4.45 5.89
N HIS A 77 5.89 -5.45 5.03
CA HIS A 77 6.33 -6.78 5.46
C HIS A 77 7.65 -7.10 4.74
N THR A 78 8.48 -7.87 5.42
CA THR A 78 9.66 -8.54 4.87
C THR A 78 9.52 -10.02 5.19
N ASP A 79 10.25 -10.87 4.47
CA ASP A 79 10.36 -12.25 4.89
C ASP A 79 11.28 -12.40 6.11
N ASN A 80 11.39 -13.64 6.60
CA ASN A 80 12.15 -13.98 7.80
C ASN A 80 13.63 -14.28 7.49
N ARG A 81 14.12 -14.01 6.28
CA ARG A 81 15.51 -14.28 5.95
C ARG A 81 16.40 -13.25 6.66
N PRO A 82 17.58 -13.64 7.15
CA PRO A 82 18.55 -12.70 7.68
C PRO A 82 18.82 -11.60 6.65
N LEU A 83 18.67 -10.35 7.08
CA LEU A 83 18.98 -9.20 6.25
C LEU A 83 20.48 -8.93 6.33
N ASP A 84 21.19 -9.17 5.24
CA ASP A 84 22.55 -8.70 5.06
C ASP A 84 22.50 -7.36 4.33
N SER A 85 22.61 -6.26 5.08
CA SER A 85 22.48 -4.91 4.54
C SER A 85 23.27 -3.89 5.35
N GLU A 86 24.00 -3.03 4.65
CA GLU A 86 24.63 -1.84 5.25
C GLU A 86 23.64 -0.67 5.42
N LEU A 87 22.50 -0.70 4.72
CA LEU A 87 21.52 0.38 4.70
C LEU A 87 20.44 0.26 5.78
N TYR A 88 20.18 -0.96 6.26
CA TYR A 88 19.07 -1.25 7.17
C TYR A 88 19.56 -2.09 8.33
N ARG A 89 19.19 -1.70 9.56
CA ARG A 89 19.66 -2.37 10.79
C ARG A 89 19.02 -3.73 11.02
N SER A 90 17.85 -3.98 10.43
CA SER A 90 17.08 -5.21 10.57
C SER A 90 15.91 -5.25 9.58
N ASN A 91 15.22 -6.40 9.51
CA ASN A 91 13.95 -6.54 8.80
C ASN A 91 12.85 -5.59 9.32
N TRP A 92 12.87 -5.22 10.61
CA TRP A 92 11.99 -4.19 11.17
C TRP A 92 12.28 -2.82 10.57
N ASP A 93 13.55 -2.49 10.37
CA ASP A 93 13.98 -1.23 9.76
C ASP A 93 13.56 -1.19 8.28
N LEU A 94 13.85 -2.25 7.52
CA LEU A 94 13.50 -2.36 6.11
C LEU A 94 11.97 -2.30 5.88
N SER A 95 11.18 -3.04 6.67
CA SER A 95 9.71 -3.00 6.57
C SER A 95 9.13 -1.62 6.90
N SER A 96 9.67 -0.96 7.92
CA SER A 96 9.28 0.41 8.29
C SER A 96 9.57 1.39 7.16
N GLN A 97 10.76 1.30 6.55
CA GLN A 97 11.15 2.18 5.44
C GLN A 97 10.31 1.95 4.17
N ARG A 98 9.90 0.70 3.91
CA ARG A 98 8.96 0.37 2.82
C ARG A 98 7.59 1.00 3.05
N ALA A 99 7.06 0.92 4.28
CA ALA A 99 5.80 1.57 4.63
C ALA A 99 5.87 3.09 4.43
N VAL A 100 6.95 3.72 4.90
CA VAL A 100 7.19 5.17 4.69
C VAL A 100 7.26 5.51 3.21
N SER A 101 7.93 4.70 2.39
CA SER A 101 8.05 4.94 0.95
C SER A 101 6.70 4.91 0.23
N VAL A 102 5.78 4.03 0.65
CA VAL A 102 4.40 4.00 0.14
C VAL A 102 3.63 5.24 0.62
N ALA A 103 3.68 5.55 1.92
CA ALA A 103 2.99 6.71 2.48
C ALA A 103 3.40 8.03 1.80
N GLN A 104 4.71 8.23 1.61
CA GLN A 104 5.25 9.39 0.88
C GLN A 104 4.80 9.43 -0.60
N GLU A 105 4.58 8.28 -1.22
CA GLU A 105 4.04 8.24 -2.58
C GLU A 105 2.54 8.59 -2.60
N MET A 106 1.78 8.20 -1.57
CA MET A 106 0.37 8.60 -1.41
C MET A 106 0.22 10.10 -1.20
N GLU A 107 1.08 10.74 -0.40
CA GLU A 107 1.08 12.19 -0.15
C GLU A 107 1.32 13.04 -1.41
N LYS A 108 1.83 12.45 -2.50
CA LYS A 108 1.95 13.15 -3.79
C LYS A 108 0.61 13.35 -4.48
N VAL A 109 -0.45 12.67 -4.03
CA VAL A 109 -1.81 12.86 -4.54
C VAL A 109 -2.42 14.12 -3.93
N ARG A 110 -2.87 15.02 -4.80
CA ARG A 110 -3.49 16.28 -4.38
C ARG A 110 -4.73 16.00 -3.52
N GLY A 111 -4.73 16.55 -2.31
CA GLY A 111 -5.82 16.40 -1.33
C GLY A 111 -5.63 15.22 -0.38
N PHE A 112 -4.62 14.37 -0.57
CA PHE A 112 -4.25 13.34 0.39
C PHE A 112 -3.45 13.97 1.54
N SER A 113 -4.04 14.04 2.73
CA SER A 113 -3.40 14.65 3.92
C SER A 113 -2.49 13.67 4.65
N HIS A 114 -1.31 14.13 5.10
CA HIS A 114 -0.37 13.38 5.92
C HIS A 114 -0.88 13.07 7.34
N GLN A 115 -2.01 13.69 7.75
CA GLN A 115 -2.63 13.48 9.07
C GLN A 115 -3.61 12.29 9.06
N ARG A 116 -3.78 11.64 7.91
CA ARG A 116 -4.67 10.51 7.72
C ARG A 116 -4.03 9.19 8.14
#